data_AF-A0A7C1RR88-F1
#
_entry.id   AF-A0A7C1RR88-F1
#
_cell.length_a   1.000
_cell.length_b   1.000
_cell.length_c   1.000
_cell.angle_alpha   90.00
_cell.angle_beta   90.00
_cell.angle_gamma   90.00
#
_symmetry.space_group_name_H-M   'P 1'
#
loop_
_entity.id
_entity.type
_entity.pdbx_description
1 polymer ?
#
loop_
_entity_poly.entity_id
_entity_poly.type
_entity_poly.pdbx_seq_one_letter_code
_entity_poly.pdbx_strand_id
1 'polypeptide(L)'
;METTTNPRGKFSIQIKYVLTVSISEYYYMVLRKVWEFPSFSSECPICGGSNCCVRIGYYPRYVLSLEEGILLLIPIARFLCKRKNKPKIKDLTFSLLPDCLIPYMQLTIDTLMQVTHNKLVKNKTNEEIVSLFYFRIYEARLNLSSETLRGYYELFEQTAQKIKTYLREREKDDYTGKIPHTLVEVYWFLDKFDDPQYGKGFRSPALWYHESLGGFRNNAYFLFGTPYQFR
;
A
#
# COMPACT_ATOMS: atom_id res chain seq x y z
N MET A 1 -12.27 30.44 16.47
CA MET A 1 -11.71 29.65 15.35
C MET A 1 -11.87 28.19 15.71
N GLU A 2 -12.92 27.56 15.20
CA GLU A 2 -13.22 26.16 15.44
C GLU A 2 -12.16 25.27 14.78
N THR A 3 -11.49 24.50 15.61
CA THR A 3 -10.61 23.41 15.21
C THR A 3 -11.48 22.33 14.55
N THR A 4 -11.46 22.28 13.22
CA THR A 4 -12.11 21.22 12.45
C THR A 4 -11.44 19.89 12.79
N THR A 5 -12.04 19.17 13.74
CA THR A 5 -11.71 17.79 14.04
C THR A 5 -11.99 16.97 12.80
N ASN A 6 -10.95 16.30 12.31
CA ASN A 6 -11.01 15.33 11.22
C ASN A 6 -12.19 14.37 11.48
N PRO A 7 -13.23 14.32 10.62
CA PRO A 7 -14.33 13.41 10.85
C PRO A 7 -13.75 12.01 10.71
N ARG A 8 -13.61 11.29 11.82
CA ARG A 8 -13.26 9.87 11.85
C ARG A 8 -14.39 9.11 11.18
N GLY A 9 -14.41 9.15 9.84
CA GLY A 9 -15.28 8.36 9.01
C GLY A 9 -14.96 6.90 9.27
N LYS A 10 -16.00 6.12 9.58
CA LYS A 10 -15.97 4.67 9.64
C LYS A 10 -15.12 4.16 8.47
N PHE A 11 -13.91 3.73 8.78
CA PHE A 11 -12.96 3.39 7.74
C PHE A 11 -13.43 2.08 7.09
N SER A 12 -13.13 1.91 5.82
CA SER A 12 -13.63 0.81 5.00
C SER A 12 -12.55 -0.25 4.81
N ILE A 13 -12.94 -1.46 4.43
CA ILE A 13 -11.99 -2.49 3.98
C ILE A 13 -11.14 -1.92 2.84
N GLN A 14 -9.84 -2.22 2.86
CA GLN A 14 -8.94 -1.88 1.76
C GLN A 14 -8.57 -3.16 1.01
N ILE A 15 -8.73 -3.10 -0.32
CA ILE A 15 -8.36 -4.16 -1.25
C ILE A 15 -7.20 -3.64 -2.09
N LYS A 16 -6.12 -4.41 -2.21
CA LYS A 16 -5.01 -4.08 -3.12
C LYS A 16 -5.50 -4.09 -4.56
N TYR A 17 -5.14 -3.06 -5.31
CA TYR A 17 -5.51 -2.86 -6.71
C TYR A 17 -4.26 -2.63 -7.54
N VAL A 18 -3.92 -3.59 -8.38
CA VAL A 18 -2.73 -3.53 -9.22
C VAL A 18 -2.95 -2.52 -10.33
N LEU A 19 -2.12 -1.48 -10.38
CA LEU A 19 -2.11 -0.54 -11.49
C LEU A 19 -1.22 -1.07 -12.62
N THR A 20 -1.71 -0.97 -13.85
CA THR A 20 -0.93 -1.25 -15.07
C THR A 20 -0.21 -0.02 -15.60
N VAL A 21 -0.36 1.12 -14.93
CA VAL A 21 0.20 2.43 -15.28
C VAL A 21 0.84 3.06 -14.04
N SER A 22 1.60 4.14 -14.22
CA SER A 22 2.15 4.90 -13.10
C SER A 22 1.06 5.52 -12.22
N ILE A 23 1.38 5.92 -10.98
CA ILE A 23 0.36 6.51 -10.10
C ILE A 23 -0.09 7.90 -10.60
N SER A 24 0.80 8.66 -11.25
CA SER A 24 0.47 9.91 -11.94
C SER A 24 -0.43 9.68 -13.17
N GLU A 25 -0.15 8.67 -13.98
CA GLU A 25 -0.97 8.35 -15.15
C GLU A 25 -2.37 7.90 -14.72
N TYR A 26 -2.47 7.04 -13.71
CA TYR A 26 -3.74 6.68 -13.07
C TYR A 26 -4.53 7.94 -12.66
N TYR A 27 -3.88 8.90 -11.98
CA TYR A 27 -4.52 10.15 -11.58
C TYR A 27 -5.12 10.91 -12.77
N TYR A 28 -4.33 11.14 -13.82
CA TYR A 28 -4.79 11.87 -15.00
C TYR A 28 -5.87 11.12 -15.77
N MET A 29 -5.79 9.80 -15.86
CA MET A 29 -6.82 8.97 -16.50
C MET A 29 -8.15 9.02 -15.75
N VAL A 30 -8.13 8.98 -14.41
CA VAL A 30 -9.35 9.12 -13.61
C VAL A 30 -9.95 10.51 -13.76
N LEU A 31 -9.14 11.58 -13.75
CA LEU A 31 -9.61 12.95 -13.97
C LEU A 31 -10.26 13.13 -15.34
N ARG A 32 -9.67 12.53 -16.39
CA ARG A 32 -10.20 12.55 -17.75
C ARG A 32 -11.38 11.60 -17.97
N LYS A 33 -11.78 10.84 -16.95
CA LYS A 33 -12.86 9.83 -17.00
C LYS A 33 -12.62 8.72 -18.04
N VAL A 34 -11.36 8.40 -18.29
CA VAL A 34 -10.96 7.30 -19.20
C VAL A 34 -10.45 6.07 -18.45
N TRP A 35 -10.34 6.14 -17.12
CA TRP A 35 -10.00 4.99 -16.30
C TRP A 35 -11.25 4.14 -16.00
N GLU A 36 -11.21 2.86 -16.38
CA GLU A 36 -12.25 1.90 -16.05
C GLU A 36 -11.93 1.19 -14.73
N PHE A 37 -12.84 1.30 -13.76
CA PHE A 37 -12.74 0.58 -12.51
C PHE A 37 -13.37 -0.81 -12.63
N PRO A 38 -12.85 -1.83 -11.92
CA PRO A 38 -13.46 -3.15 -11.90
C PRO A 38 -14.91 -3.06 -11.38
N SER A 39 -15.80 -3.79 -12.05
CA SER A 39 -17.25 -3.74 -11.77
C SER A 39 -17.66 -4.57 -10.55
N PHE A 40 -16.89 -5.60 -10.19
CA PHE A 40 -17.26 -6.62 -9.19
C PHE A 40 -18.66 -7.22 -9.42
N SER A 41 -19.04 -7.37 -10.69
CA SER A 41 -20.34 -7.92 -11.09
C SER A 41 -20.45 -9.42 -10.83
N SER A 42 -19.36 -10.18 -10.98
CA SER A 42 -19.34 -11.62 -10.72
C SER A 42 -19.43 -11.95 -9.23
N GLU A 43 -18.63 -11.28 -8.42
CA GLU A 43 -18.48 -11.58 -7.00
C GLU A 43 -18.17 -10.31 -6.20
N CYS A 44 -18.98 -10.03 -5.18
CA CYS A 44 -18.76 -8.87 -4.32
C CYS A 44 -17.78 -9.19 -3.18
N PRO A 45 -16.67 -8.44 -3.02
CA PRO A 45 -15.62 -8.75 -2.04
C PRO A 45 -16.05 -8.88 -0.57
N ILE A 46 -17.20 -8.31 -0.21
CA ILE A 46 -17.71 -8.30 1.18
C ILE A 46 -18.61 -9.51 1.48
N CYS A 47 -19.42 -9.95 0.51
CA CYS A 47 -20.45 -10.97 0.75
C CYS A 47 -20.49 -12.12 -0.27
N GLY A 48 -19.67 -12.08 -1.31
CA GLY A 48 -19.64 -13.06 -2.39
C GLY A 48 -20.85 -13.01 -3.34
N GLY A 49 -21.82 -12.12 -3.11
CA GLY A 49 -23.01 -12.02 -3.96
C GLY A 49 -22.70 -11.40 -5.33
N SER A 50 -23.29 -11.96 -6.40
CA SER A 50 -23.20 -11.41 -7.75
C SER A 50 -24.05 -10.14 -7.93
N ASN A 51 -23.55 -9.21 -8.74
CA ASN A 51 -24.17 -7.90 -9.01
C ASN A 51 -24.60 -7.18 -7.72
N CYS A 52 -23.80 -7.30 -6.65
CA CYS A 52 -24.13 -6.79 -5.32
C CYS A 52 -23.42 -5.46 -5.03
N CYS A 53 -22.21 -5.31 -5.53
CA CYS A 53 -21.35 -4.17 -5.29
C CYS A 53 -21.71 -3.01 -6.23
N VAL A 54 -21.76 -1.77 -5.71
CA VAL A 54 -21.93 -0.54 -6.51
C VAL A 54 -20.84 0.47 -6.19
N ARG A 55 -20.27 1.11 -7.22
CA ARG A 55 -19.29 2.18 -7.02
C ARG A 55 -20.01 3.43 -6.50
N ILE A 56 -19.52 4.00 -5.40
CA ILE A 56 -20.12 5.17 -4.72
C ILE A 56 -19.24 6.43 -4.84
N GLY A 57 -18.27 6.41 -5.75
CA GLY A 57 -17.33 7.52 -5.97
C GLY A 57 -15.91 7.17 -5.52
N TYR A 58 -15.19 8.16 -5.02
CA TYR A 58 -13.81 8.04 -4.53
C TYR A 58 -13.61 8.91 -3.29
N TYR A 59 -12.61 8.59 -2.48
CA TYR A 59 -12.05 9.57 -1.52
C TYR A 59 -10.69 10.06 -2.02
N PRO A 60 -10.39 11.35 -1.89
CA PRO A 60 -9.10 11.90 -2.26
C PRO A 60 -8.03 11.51 -1.22
N ARG A 61 -6.81 11.24 -1.68
CA ARG A 61 -5.67 10.94 -0.82
C ARG A 61 -4.38 11.55 -1.35
N TYR A 62 -3.69 12.33 -0.52
CA TYR A 62 -2.37 12.83 -0.86
C TYR A 62 -1.37 11.68 -0.99
N VAL A 63 -0.66 11.63 -2.12
CA VAL A 63 0.39 10.68 -2.42
C VAL A 63 1.60 11.43 -2.92
N LEU A 64 2.72 11.23 -2.23
CA LEU A 64 4.06 11.54 -2.66
C LEU A 64 4.67 10.31 -3.33
N SER A 65 5.18 10.51 -4.54
CA SER A 65 6.14 9.62 -5.17
C SER A 65 7.42 10.38 -5.44
N LEU A 66 8.49 10.05 -4.71
CA LEU A 66 9.81 10.63 -4.97
C LEU A 66 10.35 10.18 -6.32
N GLU A 67 10.06 8.95 -6.75
CA GLU A 67 10.43 8.44 -8.06
C GLU A 67 9.84 9.29 -9.19
N GLU A 68 8.54 9.56 -9.13
CA GLU A 68 7.83 10.33 -10.16
C GLU A 68 7.96 11.85 -9.96
N GLY A 69 8.48 12.31 -8.82
CA GLY A 69 8.62 13.73 -8.50
C GLY A 69 7.27 14.45 -8.31
N ILE A 70 6.26 13.74 -7.80
CA ILE A 70 4.89 14.25 -7.71
C ILE A 70 4.38 14.29 -6.27
N LEU A 71 3.49 15.25 -6.00
CA LEU A 71 2.52 15.20 -4.92
C LEU A 71 1.13 15.41 -5.50
N LEU A 72 0.31 14.35 -5.52
CA LEU A 72 -1.02 14.40 -6.10
C LEU A 72 -2.09 13.96 -5.10
N LEU A 73 -3.29 14.51 -5.28
CA LEU A 73 -4.48 14.09 -4.54
C LEU A 73 -5.15 12.93 -5.30
N ILE A 74 -4.64 11.73 -5.11
CA ILE A 74 -5.04 10.52 -5.82
C ILE A 74 -6.48 10.11 -5.43
N PRO A 75 -7.36 9.87 -6.42
CA PRO A 75 -8.70 9.35 -6.15
C PRO A 75 -8.63 7.86 -5.82
N ILE A 76 -9.14 7.46 -4.65
CA ILE A 76 -9.25 6.06 -4.24
C ILE A 76 -10.70 5.61 -4.38
N ALA A 77 -10.98 4.72 -5.34
CA ALA A 77 -12.34 4.28 -5.63
C ALA A 77 -12.97 3.55 -4.44
N ARG A 78 -14.26 3.83 -4.22
CA ARG A 78 -15.07 3.26 -3.14
C ARG A 78 -16.27 2.51 -3.69
N PHE A 79 -16.58 1.41 -3.05
CA PHE A 79 -17.69 0.54 -3.39
C PHE A 79 -18.54 0.26 -2.16
N LEU A 80 -19.84 0.08 -2.36
CA LEU A 80 -20.84 -0.29 -1.37
C LEU A 80 -21.38 -1.69 -1.70
N CYS A 81 -21.35 -2.58 -0.73
CA CYS A 81 -22.02 -3.88 -0.77
C CYS A 81 -23.49 -3.71 -0.42
N LYS A 82 -24.39 -4.20 -1.28
CA LYS A 82 -25.85 -4.23 -1.04
C LYS A 82 -26.30 -5.40 -0.14
N ARG A 83 -25.37 -6.21 0.38
CA ARG A 83 -25.63 -7.38 1.23
C ARG A 83 -26.63 -8.39 0.65
N LYS A 84 -26.52 -8.68 -0.67
CA LYS A 84 -27.31 -9.77 -1.29
C LYS A 84 -27.12 -11.12 -0.60
N ASN A 85 -25.91 -11.35 -0.06
CA ASN A 85 -25.59 -12.47 0.81
C ASN A 85 -25.17 -11.96 2.21
N LYS A 86 -25.23 -12.84 3.22
CA LYS A 86 -24.75 -12.55 4.58
C LYS A 86 -23.22 -12.35 4.56
N PRO A 87 -22.71 -11.15 4.87
CA PRO A 87 -21.27 -10.89 4.83
C PRO A 87 -20.55 -11.51 6.03
N LYS A 88 -19.29 -11.92 5.83
CA LYS A 88 -18.40 -12.38 6.92
C LYS A 88 -17.92 -11.22 7.81
N ILE A 89 -17.86 -10.03 7.23
CA ILE A 89 -17.35 -8.79 7.84
C ILE A 89 -18.49 -7.77 7.98
N LYS A 90 -18.45 -6.96 9.05
CA LYS A 90 -19.53 -6.01 9.37
C LYS A 90 -19.56 -4.82 8.41
N ASP A 91 -18.40 -4.43 7.87
CA ASP A 91 -18.29 -3.30 6.98
C ASP A 91 -19.10 -3.47 5.70
N LEU A 92 -19.65 -2.34 5.24
CA LEU A 92 -20.50 -2.26 4.06
C LEU A 92 -19.76 -1.72 2.85
N THR A 93 -18.60 -1.09 3.07
CA THR A 93 -17.84 -0.45 2.01
C THR A 93 -16.43 -1.00 1.98
N PHE A 94 -15.86 -1.01 0.78
CA PHE A 94 -14.46 -1.26 0.57
C PHE A 94 -13.90 -0.25 -0.43
N SER A 95 -12.59 -0.13 -0.47
CA SER A 95 -11.87 0.76 -1.36
C SER A 95 -10.74 0.04 -2.07
N LEU A 96 -10.45 0.48 -3.29
CA LEU A 96 -9.37 -0.06 -4.12
C LEU A 96 -8.12 0.77 -3.89
N LEU A 97 -7.21 0.24 -3.08
CA LEU A 97 -5.93 0.89 -2.81
C LEU A 97 -4.92 0.48 -3.88
N PRO A 98 -4.41 1.41 -4.71
CA PRO A 98 -3.31 1.12 -5.63
C PRO A 98 -2.17 0.35 -4.95
N ASP A 99 -1.64 -0.63 -5.65
CA ASP A 99 -0.64 -1.58 -5.16
C ASP A 99 0.66 -0.89 -4.72
N CYS A 100 1.01 0.22 -5.36
CA CYS A 100 2.13 1.07 -4.98
C CYS A 100 1.91 1.85 -3.67
N LEU A 101 0.68 1.95 -3.14
CA LEU A 101 0.38 2.73 -1.93
C LEU A 101 0.36 1.87 -0.66
N ILE A 102 0.85 2.44 0.43
CA ILE A 102 0.82 1.84 1.77
C ILE A 102 -0.45 2.33 2.50
N PRO A 103 -1.22 1.50 3.21
CA PRO A 103 -2.37 1.97 4.00
C PRO A 103 -2.05 3.16 4.92
N TYR A 104 -2.88 4.20 4.88
CA TYR A 104 -2.79 5.42 5.73
C TYR A 104 -1.54 6.29 5.62
N MET A 105 -0.55 5.92 4.80
CA MET A 105 0.65 6.73 4.54
C MET A 105 0.50 7.63 3.31
N GLN A 106 1.10 8.80 3.30
CA GLN A 106 1.13 9.63 2.09
C GLN A 106 2.22 9.20 1.10
N LEU A 107 2.87 8.05 1.30
CA LEU A 107 3.98 7.60 0.48
C LEU A 107 3.62 6.40 -0.40
N THR A 108 4.29 6.31 -1.54
CA THR A 108 4.43 5.04 -2.27
C THR A 108 5.40 4.10 -1.54
N ILE A 109 5.30 2.80 -1.85
CA ILE A 109 6.27 1.78 -1.42
C ILE A 109 7.67 2.17 -1.89
N ASP A 110 7.85 2.56 -3.15
CA ASP A 110 9.16 2.92 -3.68
C ASP A 110 9.77 4.11 -2.95
N THR A 111 8.95 5.09 -2.56
CA THR A 111 9.39 6.22 -1.75
C THR A 111 9.87 5.78 -0.37
N LEU A 112 9.11 4.91 0.30
CA LEU A 112 9.56 4.31 1.57
C LEU A 112 10.89 3.58 1.38
N MET A 113 11.03 2.80 0.31
CA MET A 113 12.22 2.01 0.06
C MET A 113 13.44 2.88 -0.31
N GLN A 114 13.26 3.99 -1.01
CA GLN A 114 14.33 4.97 -1.24
C GLN A 114 14.82 5.59 0.07
N VAL A 115 13.92 5.94 0.98
CA VAL A 115 14.27 6.46 2.31
C VAL A 115 15.01 5.39 3.13
N THR A 116 14.47 4.18 3.18
CA THR A 116 15.07 3.03 3.87
C THR A 116 16.45 2.69 3.33
N HIS A 117 16.66 2.75 2.01
CA HIS A 117 17.97 2.53 1.39
C HIS A 117 19.01 3.52 1.90
N ASN A 118 18.69 4.81 1.90
CA ASN A 118 19.62 5.83 2.36
C ASN A 118 19.99 5.62 3.84
N LYS A 119 19.03 5.18 4.66
CA LYS A 119 19.27 4.90 6.07
C LYS A 119 20.11 3.66 6.31
N LEU A 120 19.67 2.53 5.77
CA LEU A 120 20.21 1.21 6.13
C LEU A 120 21.41 0.80 5.29
N VAL A 121 21.44 1.20 4.01
CA VAL A 121 22.49 0.80 3.07
C VAL A 121 23.57 1.86 2.97
N LYS A 122 23.18 3.14 2.91
CA LYS A 122 24.12 4.26 2.82
C LYS A 122 24.51 4.85 4.18
N ASN A 123 23.97 4.33 5.29
CA ASN A 123 24.24 4.79 6.66
C ASN A 123 24.05 6.30 6.87
N LYS A 124 23.10 6.92 6.16
CA LYS A 124 22.84 8.36 6.31
C LYS A 124 22.10 8.69 7.59
N THR A 125 22.39 9.85 8.18
CA THR A 125 21.61 10.40 9.28
C THR A 125 20.22 10.84 8.81
N ASN A 126 19.31 11.06 9.75
CA ASN A 126 17.97 11.53 9.37
C ASN A 126 18.05 12.93 8.74
N GLU A 127 18.96 13.77 9.23
CA GLU A 127 19.21 15.11 8.75
C GLU A 127 19.71 15.08 7.31
N GLU A 128 20.68 14.22 7.00
CA GLU A 128 21.16 14.03 5.63
C GLU A 128 20.04 13.57 4.69
N ILE A 129 19.17 12.67 5.15
CA ILE A 129 18.05 12.16 4.35
C ILE A 129 17.01 13.26 4.10
N VAL A 130 16.65 14.03 5.12
CA VAL A 130 15.78 15.20 4.97
C VAL A 130 16.39 16.18 3.97
N SER A 131 17.70 16.46 4.08
CA SER A 131 18.41 17.35 3.15
C SER A 131 18.42 16.84 1.72
N LEU A 132 18.61 15.53 1.50
CA LEU A 132 18.58 14.92 0.15
C LEU A 132 17.26 15.15 -0.56
N PHE A 133 16.16 15.15 0.19
CA PHE A 133 14.83 15.33 -0.36
C PHE A 133 14.31 16.76 -0.21
N TYR A 134 15.08 17.68 0.39
CA TYR A 134 14.61 19.02 0.79
C TYR A 134 13.96 19.80 -0.37
N PHE A 135 14.59 19.81 -1.54
CA PHE A 135 14.04 20.48 -2.71
C PHE A 135 12.70 19.86 -3.15
N ARG A 136 12.60 18.52 -3.13
CA ARG A 136 11.35 17.80 -3.45
C ARG A 136 10.29 17.96 -2.36
N ILE A 137 10.71 18.14 -1.10
CA ILE A 137 9.88 18.35 0.08
C ILE A 137 9.25 19.75 0.07
N TYR A 138 10.03 20.78 -0.28
CA TYR A 138 9.63 22.18 -0.21
C TYR A 138 8.57 22.52 -1.28
N GLU A 139 8.74 22.04 -2.50
CA GLU A 139 7.73 22.21 -3.56
C GLU A 139 6.42 21.49 -3.24
N ALA A 140 6.51 20.33 -2.58
CA ALA A 140 5.37 19.51 -2.22
C ALA A 140 4.73 19.87 -0.85
N ARG A 141 5.21 20.88 -0.11
CA ARG A 141 4.73 21.17 1.27
C ARG A 141 4.72 19.93 2.18
N LEU A 142 5.68 19.03 2.02
CA LEU A 142 5.79 17.83 2.84
C LEU A 142 6.35 18.18 4.21
N ASN A 143 5.73 17.65 5.27
CA ASN A 143 6.34 17.60 6.59
C ASN A 143 7.20 16.33 6.70
N LEU A 144 8.26 16.22 5.89
CA LEU A 144 9.27 15.18 6.11
C LEU A 144 10.23 15.68 7.20
N SER A 145 10.07 15.15 8.40
CA SER A 145 10.90 15.46 9.57
C SER A 145 11.66 14.22 10.04
N SER A 146 12.64 14.39 10.93
CA SER A 146 13.31 13.27 11.60
C SER A 146 12.32 12.34 12.34
N GLU A 147 11.21 12.88 12.86
CA GLU A 147 10.14 12.10 13.49
C GLU A 147 9.36 11.28 12.46
N THR A 148 9.01 11.90 11.33
CA THR A 148 8.34 11.24 10.21
C THR A 148 9.19 10.09 9.67
N LEU A 149 10.49 10.31 9.53
CA LEU A 149 11.45 9.28 9.12
C LEU A 149 11.51 8.12 10.11
N ARG A 150 11.46 8.39 11.42
CA ARG A 150 11.39 7.33 12.44
C ARG A 150 10.19 6.41 12.20
N GLY A 151 9.00 6.99 12.00
CA GLY A 151 7.80 6.21 11.69
C GLY A 151 7.91 5.40 10.39
N TYR A 152 8.68 5.87 9.40
CA TYR A 152 8.95 5.10 8.18
C TYR A 152 9.87 3.90 8.44
N TYR A 153 10.88 4.05 9.30
CA TYR A 153 11.74 2.93 9.68
C TYR A 153 11.00 1.91 10.54
N GLU A 154 10.18 2.34 11.50
CA GLU A 154 9.32 1.44 12.29
C GLU A 154 8.38 0.63 11.38
N LEU A 155 7.79 1.29 10.38
CA LEU A 155 6.98 0.62 9.37
C LEU A 155 7.78 -0.42 8.56
N PHE A 156 9.03 -0.11 8.20
CA PHE A 156 9.90 -1.05 7.51
C PHE A 156 10.32 -2.22 8.41
N GLU A 157 10.58 -1.99 9.70
CA GLU A 157 10.85 -3.05 10.67
C GLU A 157 9.66 -4.01 10.81
N GLN A 158 8.44 -3.48 10.89
CA GLN A 158 7.23 -4.30 10.89
C GLN A 158 7.11 -5.12 9.60
N THR A 159 7.41 -4.51 8.46
CA THR A 159 7.43 -5.19 7.16
C THR A 159 8.47 -6.32 7.16
N ALA A 160 9.65 -6.06 7.70
CA ALA A 160 10.72 -7.05 7.82
C ALA A 160 10.32 -8.21 8.72
N GLN A 161 9.62 -7.96 9.83
CA GLN A 161 9.13 -9.04 10.67
C GLN A 161 8.06 -9.88 9.95
N LYS A 162 7.10 -9.25 9.28
CA LYS A 162 6.06 -9.96 8.51
C LYS A 162 6.67 -10.89 7.46
N ILE A 163 7.59 -10.39 6.64
CA ILE A 163 8.19 -11.21 5.57
C ILE A 163 9.06 -12.33 6.13
N LYS A 164 9.83 -12.09 7.19
CA LYS A 164 10.63 -13.13 7.84
C LYS A 164 9.76 -14.24 8.42
N THR A 165 8.69 -13.89 9.14
CA THR A 165 7.75 -14.87 9.68
C THR A 165 7.12 -15.69 8.57
N TYR A 166 6.62 -15.01 7.54
CA TYR A 166 6.01 -15.66 6.38
C TYR A 166 6.96 -16.61 5.65
N LEU A 167 8.21 -16.20 5.40
CA LEU A 167 9.20 -17.05 4.74
C LEU A 167 9.58 -18.28 5.59
N ARG A 168 9.66 -18.13 6.92
CA ARG A 168 9.91 -19.26 7.84
C ARG A 168 8.76 -20.26 7.88
N GLU A 169 7.53 -19.76 7.78
CA GLU A 169 6.36 -20.63 7.68
C GLU A 169 6.40 -21.42 6.38
N ARG A 170 6.75 -20.78 5.26
CA ARG A 170 6.84 -21.44 3.94
C ARG A 170 8.07 -22.33 3.73
N GLU A 171 9.17 -22.11 4.46
CA GLU A 171 10.33 -23.01 4.44
C GLU A 171 9.95 -24.44 4.86
N LYS A 172 8.92 -24.57 5.71
CA LYS A 172 8.38 -25.87 6.12
C LYS A 172 7.61 -26.59 5.01
N ASP A 173 7.13 -25.84 4.02
CA ASP A 173 6.21 -26.34 3.01
C ASP A 173 6.87 -26.49 1.62
N ASP A 174 7.67 -25.52 1.16
CA ASP A 174 8.30 -25.57 -0.19
C ASP A 174 9.34 -24.45 -0.50
N TYR A 175 9.61 -23.49 0.40
CA TYR A 175 10.52 -22.39 0.10
C TYR A 175 12.00 -22.77 0.30
N THR A 176 12.77 -22.84 -0.78
CA THR A 176 14.20 -23.23 -0.77
C THR A 176 15.19 -22.06 -0.67
N GLY A 177 14.70 -20.82 -0.65
CA GLY A 177 15.54 -19.62 -0.60
C GLY A 177 16.09 -19.33 0.80
N LYS A 178 17.22 -18.61 0.87
CA LYS A 178 17.76 -18.15 2.15
C LYS A 178 16.83 -17.10 2.77
N ILE A 179 16.44 -17.32 4.03
CA ILE A 179 15.63 -16.34 4.79
C ILE A 179 16.52 -15.16 5.21
N PRO A 180 16.13 -13.90 4.94
CA PRO A 180 16.89 -12.74 5.39
C PRO A 180 16.79 -12.59 6.92
N HIS A 181 17.91 -12.31 7.59
CA HIS A 181 17.96 -12.18 9.05
C HIS A 181 18.04 -10.71 9.50
N THR A 182 18.77 -9.88 8.75
CA THR A 182 18.96 -8.45 9.04
C THR A 182 18.02 -7.56 8.22
N LEU A 183 17.83 -6.32 8.65
CA LEU A 183 17.03 -5.34 7.90
C LEU A 183 17.62 -5.04 6.51
N VAL A 184 18.95 -5.04 6.39
CA VAL A 184 19.64 -4.85 5.10
C VAL A 184 19.41 -6.04 4.17
N GLU A 185 19.48 -7.27 4.68
CA GLU A 185 19.15 -8.46 3.89
C GLU A 185 17.68 -8.46 3.45
N VAL A 186 16.76 -8.05 4.32
CA VAL A 186 15.33 -7.89 3.94
C VAL A 186 15.19 -6.84 2.84
N TYR A 187 15.87 -5.70 2.96
CA TYR A 187 15.84 -4.66 1.92
C TYR A 187 16.26 -5.24 0.56
N TRP A 188 17.38 -5.96 0.52
CA TRP A 188 17.88 -6.57 -0.73
C TRP A 188 17.01 -7.73 -1.23
N PHE A 189 16.38 -8.49 -0.33
CA PHE A 189 15.39 -9.49 -0.71
C PHE A 189 14.22 -8.84 -1.45
N LEU A 190 13.69 -7.72 -0.93
CA LEU A 190 12.57 -7.02 -1.56
C LEU A 190 12.97 -6.31 -2.86
N ASP A 191 14.17 -5.75 -2.92
CA ASP A 191 14.72 -5.08 -4.11
C ASP A 191 14.94 -6.04 -5.28
N LYS A 192 15.55 -7.20 -4.97
CA LYS A 192 15.88 -8.24 -5.95
C LYS A 192 14.75 -9.25 -6.16
N PHE A 193 13.59 -9.02 -5.55
CA PHE A 193 12.44 -9.88 -5.75
C PHE A 193 12.07 -9.89 -7.24
N ASP A 194 11.93 -11.08 -7.79
CA ASP A 194 11.62 -11.32 -9.19
C ASP A 194 10.77 -12.58 -9.26
N ASP A 195 9.51 -12.42 -9.65
CA ASP A 195 8.55 -13.51 -9.78
C ASP A 195 7.86 -13.43 -11.15
N PRO A 196 7.74 -14.54 -11.90
CA PRO A 196 7.11 -14.53 -13.22
C PRO A 196 5.66 -14.00 -13.25
N GLN A 197 4.93 -14.16 -12.14
CA GLN A 197 3.54 -13.72 -12.01
C GLN A 197 3.45 -12.29 -11.47
N TYR A 198 4.29 -11.92 -10.50
CA TYR A 198 4.16 -10.64 -9.78
C TYR A 198 5.14 -9.56 -10.24
N GLY A 199 6.11 -9.89 -11.09
CA GLY A 199 7.12 -8.97 -11.61
C GLY A 199 8.29 -8.75 -10.66
N LYS A 200 8.93 -7.58 -10.78
CA LYS A 200 10.19 -7.24 -10.09
C LYS A 200 10.09 -6.02 -9.17
N GLY A 201 10.96 -5.98 -8.17
CA GLY A 201 11.15 -4.82 -7.29
C GLY A 201 10.11 -4.75 -6.17
N PHE A 202 10.13 -3.67 -5.38
CA PHE A 202 9.50 -3.61 -4.06
C PHE A 202 7.97 -3.80 -4.01
N ARG A 203 7.26 -3.53 -5.11
CA ARG A 203 5.81 -3.71 -5.19
C ARG A 203 5.41 -5.18 -5.35
N SER A 204 6.21 -5.94 -6.08
CA SER A 204 5.98 -7.36 -6.39
C SER A 204 5.92 -8.27 -5.15
N PRO A 205 6.84 -8.22 -4.17
CA PRO A 205 6.72 -9.02 -2.96
C PRO A 205 5.52 -8.60 -2.11
N ALA A 206 5.07 -7.34 -2.19
CA ALA A 206 3.87 -6.90 -1.46
C ALA A 206 2.59 -7.53 -2.03
N LEU A 207 2.51 -7.64 -3.36
CA LEU A 207 1.40 -8.29 -4.05
C LEU A 207 1.46 -9.81 -3.85
N TRP A 208 2.63 -10.42 -4.04
CA TRP A 208 2.87 -11.84 -3.78
C TRP A 208 2.46 -12.24 -2.36
N TYR A 209 2.93 -11.50 -1.35
CA TYR A 209 2.56 -11.72 0.04
C TYR A 209 1.03 -11.65 0.23
N HIS A 210 0.37 -10.61 -0.28
CA HIS A 210 -1.07 -10.43 -0.15
C HIS A 210 -1.86 -11.58 -0.79
N GLU A 211 -1.55 -11.92 -2.04
CA GLU A 211 -2.27 -12.96 -2.79
C GLU A 211 -2.01 -14.36 -2.23
N SER A 212 -0.79 -14.65 -1.77
CA SER A 212 -0.47 -15.94 -1.17
C SER A 212 -1.23 -16.24 0.12
N LEU A 213 -1.71 -15.20 0.81
CA LEU A 213 -2.59 -15.32 1.98
C LEU A 213 -4.08 -15.41 1.59
N GLY A 214 -4.39 -15.54 0.29
CA GLY A 214 -5.74 -15.58 -0.29
C GLY A 214 -6.37 -14.21 -0.52
N GLY A 215 -5.55 -13.14 -0.50
CA GLY A 215 -5.92 -11.79 -0.86
C GLY A 215 -7.17 -11.26 -0.16
N PHE A 216 -8.01 -10.52 -0.89
CA PHE A 216 -9.20 -9.92 -0.30
C PHE A 216 -10.24 -10.96 0.14
N ARG A 217 -10.26 -12.15 -0.48
CA ARG A 217 -11.22 -13.22 -0.16
C ARG A 217 -11.01 -13.77 1.25
N ASN A 218 -9.76 -13.81 1.70
CA ASN A 218 -9.39 -14.21 3.06
C ASN A 218 -9.24 -13.03 4.02
N ASN A 219 -9.50 -11.80 3.57
CA ASN A 219 -9.13 -10.60 4.30
C ASN A 219 -7.65 -10.70 4.73
N ALA A 220 -6.75 -10.77 3.75
CA ALA A 220 -5.31 -10.93 3.98
C ALA A 220 -4.65 -9.65 4.50
N TYR A 221 -3.55 -9.82 5.24
CA TYR A 221 -2.69 -8.71 5.65
C TYR A 221 -1.92 -8.13 4.48
N PHE A 222 -1.59 -6.85 4.58
CA PHE A 222 -0.67 -6.21 3.65
C PHE A 222 0.76 -6.36 4.19
N LEU A 223 1.71 -6.55 3.29
CA LEU A 223 3.12 -6.61 3.66
C LEU A 223 3.55 -5.27 4.29
N PHE A 224 3.33 -4.17 3.56
CA PHE A 224 3.57 -2.82 4.06
C PHE A 224 2.31 -2.24 4.72
N GLY A 225 2.45 -1.87 6.00
CA GLY A 225 1.40 -1.22 6.80
C GLY A 225 0.26 -2.15 7.22
N THR A 226 -0.72 -1.58 7.91
CA THR A 226 -1.88 -2.32 8.42
C THR A 226 -3.15 -1.65 7.89
N PRO A 227 -3.92 -2.33 7.00
CA PRO A 227 -5.16 -1.80 6.47
C PRO A 227 -6.23 -1.74 7.56
N TYR A 228 -7.31 -1.01 7.30
CA TYR A 228 -8.29 -0.67 8.35
C TYR A 228 -8.78 -1.86 9.15
N GLN A 229 -9.16 -2.92 8.43
CA GLN A 229 -9.85 -4.08 8.97
C GLN A 229 -9.07 -4.87 10.04
N PHE A 230 -7.81 -4.53 10.30
CA PHE A 230 -6.97 -5.13 11.35
C PHE A 230 -6.43 -4.11 12.37
N ARG A 231 -6.96 -2.88 12.37
CA ARG A 231 -6.71 -1.89 13.42
C ARG A 231 -7.80 -1.97 14.47
#